data_AF-A0A960EBD3-F1
#
_entry.id   AF-A0A960EBD3-F1
#
_cell.length_a   1.000
_cell.length_b   1.000
_cell.length_c   1.000
_cell.angle_alpha   90.00
_cell.angle_beta   90.00
_cell.angle_gamma   90.00
#
_symmetry.space_group_name_H-M   'P 1'
#
loop_
_entity.id
_entity.type
_entity.pdbx_description
1 polymer ?
#
loop_
_entity_poly.entity_id
_entity_poly.type
_entity_poly.pdbx_seq_one_letter_code
_entity_poly.pdbx_strand_id
1 'polypeptide(L)'
;MGLFGSNPDRVVSKGSRTSGKVVAIRVSEVSSDDTKHLVHEFVVAVGAGGRRAAVRQNLMPADRIRLGMIVDLFERGDDIVIDWERTMSAQGVDGDTITHGWKMVKDWEGTGIIDTSDGRKKALEKGIEARARIEQFSQRSHLGGLAQSTTIAATVTVPGDEPYSIELGGQVVPDYATHLAQAGTELRCFVDAKRLDRVTLDWADAAERNPGVGVAPVEYAPRREAEQAMATGALDDEDIWVVDAPPDFEPPPPIEGVSWQT
;
A
#
# COMPACT_ATOMS: atom_id res chain seq x y z
N MET A 1 17.07 36.79 19.89
CA MET A 1 16.22 35.62 19.57
C MET A 1 16.46 35.27 18.11
N GLY A 2 17.15 34.16 17.83
CA GLY A 2 17.79 33.89 16.54
C GLY A 2 16.83 33.44 15.44
N LEU A 3 16.94 34.10 14.28
CA LEU A 3 16.16 33.97 13.05
C LEU A 3 16.55 32.78 12.15
N PHE A 4 17.18 31.74 12.69
CA PHE A 4 17.61 30.58 11.92
C PHE A 4 16.93 29.33 12.48
N GLY A 5 16.08 28.69 11.67
CA GLY A 5 15.66 27.32 11.94
C GLY A 5 16.87 26.42 12.15
N SER A 6 16.71 25.37 12.92
CA SER A 6 17.73 24.36 13.13
C SER A 6 18.27 23.82 11.79
N ASN A 7 19.57 23.52 11.72
CA ASN A 7 20.23 23.02 10.51
C ASN A 7 20.42 21.50 10.65
N PRO A 8 19.81 20.67 9.77
CA PRO A 8 19.89 19.22 9.87
C PRO A 8 21.31 18.69 9.79
N ASP A 9 22.16 19.25 8.93
CA ASP A 9 23.58 18.84 8.81
C ASP A 9 24.34 19.10 10.10
N ARG A 10 23.92 20.11 10.86
CA ARG A 10 24.47 20.44 12.18
C ARG A 10 23.96 19.50 13.28
N VAL A 11 22.81 18.87 13.09
CA VAL A 11 22.30 17.79 13.95
C VAL A 11 23.06 16.51 13.63
N VAL A 12 23.23 16.15 12.35
CA VAL A 12 23.99 14.97 11.92
C VAL A 12 25.46 15.04 12.37
N SER A 13 26.14 16.17 12.13
CA SER A 13 27.58 16.29 12.40
C SER A 13 27.96 16.45 13.87
N LYS A 14 27.04 16.90 14.74
CA LYS A 14 27.34 17.27 16.14
C LYS A 14 26.33 16.73 17.15
N GLY A 15 25.30 16.02 16.71
CA GLY A 15 24.31 15.40 17.57
C GLY A 15 24.83 14.08 18.14
N SER A 16 24.22 13.64 19.24
CA SER A 16 24.43 12.31 19.79
C SER A 16 23.60 11.30 19.03
N ARG A 17 24.15 10.12 18.76
CA ARG A 17 23.39 9.00 18.21
C ARG A 17 22.50 8.39 19.30
N THR A 18 21.29 8.06 18.93
CA THR A 18 20.31 7.35 19.77
C THR A 18 19.33 6.60 18.88
N SER A 19 18.32 5.98 19.47
CA SER A 19 17.25 5.30 18.76
C SER A 19 15.89 5.78 19.23
N GLY A 20 14.89 5.62 18.37
CA GLY A 20 13.50 5.91 18.72
C GLY A 20 12.53 5.01 17.98
N LYS A 21 11.28 5.01 18.43
CA LYS A 21 10.19 4.27 17.81
C LYS A 21 9.29 5.22 17.03
N VAL A 22 9.00 4.91 15.77
CA VAL A 22 7.98 5.65 15.00
C VAL A 22 6.61 5.39 15.63
N VAL A 23 6.00 6.41 16.20
CA VAL A 23 4.68 6.32 16.85
C VAL A 23 3.57 7.00 16.04
N ALA A 24 3.94 7.84 15.07
CA ALA A 24 3.00 8.30 14.07
C ALA A 24 3.67 8.52 12.71
N ILE A 25 2.86 8.33 11.66
CA ILE A 25 3.20 8.65 10.28
C ILE A 25 2.11 9.57 9.77
N ARG A 26 2.49 10.70 9.17
CA ARG A 26 1.58 11.53 8.40
C ARG A 26 2.07 11.61 6.97
N VAL A 27 1.17 11.33 6.05
CA VAL A 27 1.40 11.52 4.61
C VAL A 27 0.44 12.57 4.12
N SER A 28 1.00 13.64 3.56
CA SER A 28 0.25 14.74 2.96
C SER A 28 0.69 14.97 1.53
N GLU A 29 -0.27 15.26 0.66
CA GLU A 29 0.00 15.69 -0.69
C GLU A 29 0.15 17.22 -0.71
N VAL A 30 1.27 17.71 -1.22
CA VAL A 30 1.54 19.15 -1.37
C VAL A 30 1.72 19.45 -2.84
N SER A 31 0.99 20.46 -3.33
CA SER A 31 1.14 20.97 -4.69
C SER A 31 2.20 22.07 -4.72
N SER A 32 3.19 21.94 -5.58
CA SER A 32 4.15 22.99 -5.93
C SER A 32 4.30 23.01 -7.45
N ASP A 33 4.14 24.16 -8.08
CA ASP A 33 4.38 24.36 -9.52
C ASP A 33 3.73 23.28 -10.41
N ASP A 34 2.41 23.08 -10.24
CA ASP A 34 1.57 22.08 -10.92
C ASP A 34 1.98 20.60 -10.71
N THR A 35 2.95 20.35 -9.83
CA THR A 35 3.41 19.00 -9.47
C THR A 35 3.00 18.67 -8.04
N LYS A 36 2.41 17.48 -7.87
CA LYS A 36 2.00 16.96 -6.56
C LYS A 36 3.14 16.10 -6.02
N HIS A 37 3.60 16.44 -4.82
CA HIS A 37 4.62 15.66 -4.11
C HIS A 37 4.06 15.18 -2.77
N LEU A 38 4.42 13.96 -2.40
CA LEU A 38 4.14 13.45 -1.07
C LEU A 38 5.14 14.02 -0.08
N VAL A 39 4.63 14.45 1.06
CA VAL A 39 5.43 14.88 2.21
C VAL A 39 5.16 13.91 3.34
N HIS A 40 6.23 13.33 3.86
CA HIS A 40 6.18 12.43 5.00
C HIS A 40 6.66 13.14 6.26
N GLU A 41 5.84 13.06 7.30
CA GLU A 41 6.16 13.54 8.63
C GLU A 41 6.04 12.36 9.61
N PHE A 42 6.92 12.31 10.60
CA PHE A 42 6.97 11.26 11.61
C PHE A 42 6.91 11.86 12.99
N VAL A 43 6.25 11.16 13.92
CA VAL A 43 6.50 11.35 15.35
C VAL A 43 7.32 10.16 15.82
N VAL A 44 8.45 10.44 16.45
CA VAL A 44 9.35 9.45 17.03
C VAL A 44 9.35 9.59 18.54
N ALA A 45 9.11 8.48 19.25
CA ALA A 45 9.37 8.38 20.67
C ALA A 45 10.86 8.05 20.89
N VAL A 46 11.62 9.05 21.33
CA VAL A 46 13.09 9.02 21.44
C VAL A 46 13.53 8.55 22.83
N GLY A 47 14.43 7.55 22.84
CA GLY A 47 15.05 7.03 24.05
C GLY A 47 14.08 6.39 25.06
N ALA A 48 14.61 5.97 26.21
CA ALA A 48 13.82 5.33 27.28
C ALA A 48 12.86 6.30 28.00
N GLY A 49 13.13 7.60 27.92
CA GLY A 49 12.28 8.65 28.50
C GLY A 49 11.02 8.97 27.70
N GLY A 50 10.88 8.42 26.47
CA GLY A 50 9.66 8.53 25.68
C GLY A 50 9.38 9.93 25.13
N ARG A 51 10.39 10.81 25.03
CA ARG A 51 10.22 12.16 24.45
C ARG A 51 9.69 12.03 23.03
N ARG A 52 8.59 12.69 22.72
CA ARG A 52 8.05 12.73 21.35
C ARG A 52 8.68 13.87 20.59
N ALA A 53 9.23 13.56 19.43
CA ALA A 53 9.79 14.53 18.51
C ALA A 53 9.18 14.32 17.13
N ALA A 54 8.67 15.40 16.53
CA ALA A 54 8.03 15.35 15.24
C ALA A 54 8.92 15.97 14.16
N VAL A 55 9.13 15.24 13.07
CA VAL A 55 10.10 15.58 12.03
C VAL A 55 9.52 15.29 10.66
N ARG A 56 9.69 16.23 9.75
CA ARG A 56 9.52 16.05 8.31
C ARG A 56 10.88 15.70 7.73
N GLN A 57 10.96 14.61 6.97
CA GLN A 57 12.19 14.22 6.29
C GLN A 57 11.84 13.39 5.05
N ASN A 58 12.56 13.63 3.96
CA ASN A 58 12.43 12.82 2.76
C ASN A 58 13.00 11.41 3.02
N LEU A 59 12.40 10.43 2.36
CA LEU A 59 12.70 9.02 2.57
C LEU A 59 13.21 8.41 1.28
N MET A 60 14.22 7.55 1.41
CA MET A 60 14.66 6.68 0.32
C MET A 60 15.19 5.36 0.91
N PRO A 61 14.61 4.20 0.57
CA PRO A 61 13.32 4.02 -0.11
C PRO A 61 12.14 4.33 0.82
N ALA A 62 11.08 4.97 0.29
CA ALA A 62 9.92 5.38 1.09
C ALA A 62 9.03 4.19 1.52
N ASP A 63 8.99 3.14 0.69
CA ASP A 63 8.10 1.98 0.81
C ASP A 63 8.47 0.98 1.93
N ARG A 64 9.47 1.29 2.76
CA ARG A 64 9.96 0.44 3.86
C ARG A 64 9.58 0.94 5.25
N ILE A 65 9.01 2.14 5.37
CA ILE A 65 8.75 2.74 6.67
C ILE A 65 7.41 2.29 7.21
N ARG A 66 7.41 1.90 8.49
CA ARG A 66 6.26 1.30 9.16
C ARG A 66 6.01 1.93 10.51
N LEU A 67 4.73 1.94 10.90
CA LEU A 67 4.35 2.32 12.26
C LEU A 67 5.00 1.35 13.25
N GLY A 68 5.55 1.87 14.34
CA GLY A 68 6.19 1.07 15.38
C GLY A 68 7.62 0.62 15.07
N MET A 69 8.16 0.99 13.90
CA MET A 69 9.55 0.71 13.53
C MET A 69 10.54 1.41 14.45
N ILE A 70 11.62 0.73 14.81
CA ILE A 70 12.75 1.33 15.51
C ILE A 70 13.66 1.97 14.47
N VAL A 71 14.05 3.22 14.70
CA VAL A 71 14.89 4.01 13.81
C VAL A 71 16.11 4.52 14.56
N ASP A 72 17.26 4.51 13.89
CA ASP A 72 18.46 5.23 14.33
C ASP A 72 18.28 6.72 14.09
N LEU A 73 18.73 7.55 15.02
CA LEU A 73 18.60 9.00 14.90
C LEU A 73 19.78 9.76 15.51
N PHE A 74 20.01 10.95 14.96
CA PHE A 74 20.86 11.97 15.55
C PHE A 74 19.98 12.93 16.36
N GLU A 75 20.35 13.18 17.60
CA GLU A 75 19.66 14.10 18.51
C GLU A 75 20.58 15.25 18.89
N ARG A 76 20.07 16.48 18.85
CA ARG A 76 20.79 17.67 19.32
C ARG A 76 19.83 18.67 19.94
N GLY A 77 19.78 18.72 21.27
CA GLY A 77 18.76 19.51 21.95
C GLY A 77 17.39 18.93 21.62
N ASP A 78 16.47 19.77 21.15
CA ASP A 78 15.12 19.33 20.76
C ASP A 78 15.04 18.78 19.33
N ASP A 79 16.07 19.04 18.50
CA ASP A 79 16.10 18.64 17.10
C ASP A 79 16.51 17.18 16.91
N ILE A 80 15.88 16.52 15.94
CA ILE A 80 16.23 15.16 15.51
C ILE A 80 16.37 15.05 14.00
N VAL A 81 17.26 14.16 13.55
CA VAL A 81 17.34 13.69 12.16
C VAL A 81 17.33 12.17 12.20
N ILE A 82 16.46 11.55 11.40
CA ILE A 82 16.43 10.09 11.32
C ILE A 82 17.55 9.65 10.36
N ASP A 83 18.40 8.73 10.82
CA ASP A 83 19.48 8.12 10.02
C ASP A 83 18.90 6.95 9.22
N TRP A 84 18.31 7.24 8.07
CA TRP A 84 17.66 6.24 7.22
C TRP A 84 18.65 5.26 6.61
N GLU A 85 19.83 5.74 6.24
CA GLU A 85 20.92 4.88 5.73
C GLU A 85 21.22 3.76 6.73
N ARG A 86 21.45 4.11 8.00
CA ARG A 86 21.72 3.11 9.04
C ARG A 86 20.51 2.24 9.36
N THR A 87 19.34 2.87 9.46
CA THR A 87 18.08 2.19 9.77
C THR A 87 17.71 1.13 8.73
N MET A 88 17.95 1.42 7.44
CA MET A 88 17.67 0.50 6.33
C MET A 88 18.77 -0.55 6.17
N SER A 89 20.03 -0.17 6.38
CA SER A 89 21.15 -1.12 6.34
C SER A 89 20.97 -2.26 7.34
N ALA A 90 20.40 -1.97 8.53
CA ALA A 90 20.04 -3.00 9.51
C ALA A 90 19.00 -4.03 9.02
N GLN A 91 18.26 -3.71 7.95
CA GLN A 91 17.29 -4.58 7.28
C GLN A 91 17.85 -5.17 5.97
N GLY A 92 19.12 -4.95 5.66
CA GLY A 92 19.75 -5.41 4.42
C GLY A 92 19.29 -4.64 3.18
N VAL A 93 18.84 -3.39 3.35
CA VAL A 93 18.37 -2.51 2.26
C VAL A 93 19.22 -1.24 2.24
N ASP A 94 19.62 -0.79 1.06
CA ASP A 94 20.27 0.51 0.91
C ASP A 94 19.26 1.63 1.14
N GLY A 95 19.59 2.58 2.02
CA GLY A 95 18.78 3.76 2.28
C GLY A 95 19.61 5.03 2.24
N ASP A 96 18.97 6.19 2.14
CA ASP A 96 19.64 7.48 2.12
C ASP A 96 19.04 8.46 3.13
N THR A 97 19.91 9.14 3.88
CA THR A 97 19.53 10.18 4.83
C THR A 97 19.50 11.53 4.12
N ILE A 98 18.34 11.83 3.51
CA ILE A 98 18.12 13.08 2.78
C ILE A 98 17.74 14.20 3.75
N THR A 99 18.61 15.20 3.90
CA THR A 99 18.36 16.38 4.76
C THR A 99 17.68 17.54 4.02
N HIS A 100 17.61 17.49 2.69
CA HIS A 100 16.83 18.46 1.91
C HIS A 100 15.34 18.34 2.22
N GLY A 101 14.68 19.47 2.49
CA GLY A 101 13.26 19.49 2.89
C GLY A 101 13.01 19.09 4.36
N TRP A 102 14.06 18.80 5.13
CA TRP A 102 13.95 18.48 6.55
C TRP A 102 13.38 19.65 7.34
N LYS A 103 12.52 19.35 8.32
CA LYS A 103 11.95 20.34 9.23
C LYS A 103 11.44 19.69 10.51
N MET A 104 11.75 20.28 11.67
CA MET A 104 11.03 19.95 12.91
C MET A 104 9.57 20.42 12.81
N VAL A 105 8.63 19.50 13.01
CA VAL A 105 7.20 19.79 13.01
C VAL A 105 6.81 20.20 14.42
N LYS A 106 6.35 21.44 14.58
CA LYS A 106 5.95 21.97 15.89
C LYS A 106 4.56 21.44 16.27
N ASP A 107 4.37 21.22 17.57
CA ASP A 107 3.07 20.94 18.19
C ASP A 107 2.33 19.71 17.62
N TRP A 108 3.06 18.76 17.04
CA TRP A 108 2.48 17.50 16.59
C TRP A 108 2.95 16.33 17.45
N GLU A 109 2.06 15.84 18.31
CA GLU A 109 2.30 14.68 19.18
C GLU A 109 1.44 13.48 18.77
N GLY A 110 1.10 13.39 17.48
CA GLY A 110 0.18 12.38 16.95
C GLY A 110 0.56 10.94 17.29
N THR A 111 -0.41 10.05 17.09
CA THR A 111 -0.24 8.60 17.16
C THR A 111 -0.95 7.98 15.96
N GLY A 112 -0.43 6.86 15.43
CA GLY A 112 -1.04 6.15 14.30
C GLY A 112 -0.71 6.77 12.95
N ILE A 113 -1.55 6.51 11.95
CA ILE A 113 -1.34 6.89 10.55
C ILE A 113 -2.38 7.93 10.15
N ILE A 114 -1.89 9.13 9.80
CA ILE A 114 -2.69 10.23 9.28
C ILE A 114 -2.43 10.36 7.78
N ASP A 115 -3.30 9.77 6.98
CA ASP A 115 -3.31 9.93 5.54
C ASP A 115 -4.36 10.98 5.14
N THR A 116 -3.89 12.10 4.58
CA THR A 116 -4.74 13.24 4.21
C THR A 116 -5.15 13.24 2.74
N SER A 117 -5.08 12.11 2.05
CA SER A 117 -5.58 12.00 0.68
C SER A 117 -7.08 12.34 0.61
N ASP A 118 -7.45 13.19 -0.35
CA ASP A 118 -8.82 13.73 -0.49
C ASP A 118 -9.89 12.63 -0.69
N GLY A 119 -9.51 11.51 -1.29
CA GLY A 119 -10.38 10.35 -1.50
C GLY A 119 -10.81 9.71 -0.18
N ARG A 120 -9.86 9.45 0.72
CA ARG A 120 -10.11 8.81 2.01
C ARG A 120 -11.02 9.65 2.91
N LYS A 121 -10.77 10.96 2.99
CA LYS A 121 -11.59 11.86 3.82
C LYS A 121 -13.07 11.83 3.42
N LYS A 122 -13.36 11.95 2.11
CA LYS A 122 -14.74 11.92 1.61
C LYS A 122 -15.40 10.56 1.86
N ALA A 123 -14.64 9.48 1.71
CA ALA A 123 -15.13 8.12 1.93
C ALA A 123 -15.48 7.88 3.41
N LEU A 124 -14.66 8.35 4.34
CA LEU A 124 -14.94 8.32 5.79
C LEU A 124 -16.21 9.09 6.16
N GLU A 125 -16.46 10.24 5.53
CA GLU A 125 -17.61 11.10 5.86
C GLU A 125 -18.94 10.60 5.27
N LYS A 126 -18.92 9.90 4.12
CA LYS A 126 -20.13 9.64 3.32
C LYS A 126 -20.31 8.18 2.89
N GLY A 127 -19.29 7.36 3.05
CA GLY A 127 -19.31 5.96 2.62
C GLY A 127 -20.00 5.05 3.62
N ILE A 128 -20.58 3.96 3.10
CA ILE A 128 -21.04 2.84 3.90
C ILE A 128 -19.82 2.01 4.28
N GLU A 129 -19.63 1.79 5.57
CA GLU A 129 -18.54 0.95 6.06
C GLU A 129 -18.75 -0.51 5.65
N ALA A 130 -17.69 -1.11 5.11
CA ALA A 130 -17.69 -2.48 4.59
C ALA A 130 -16.32 -3.14 4.80
N ARG A 131 -16.23 -4.42 4.42
CA ARG A 131 -14.97 -5.16 4.38
C ARG A 131 -14.63 -5.52 2.94
N ALA A 132 -13.36 -5.40 2.58
CA ALA A 132 -12.84 -5.84 1.30
C ALA A 132 -11.77 -6.91 1.53
N ARG A 133 -11.85 -8.02 0.80
CA ARG A 133 -10.78 -9.00 0.69
C ARG A 133 -10.14 -8.86 -0.68
N ILE A 134 -8.83 -8.65 -0.73
CA ILE A 134 -8.08 -8.62 -1.99
C ILE A 134 -8.00 -10.05 -2.53
N GLU A 135 -8.54 -10.29 -3.72
CA GLU A 135 -8.43 -11.59 -4.40
C GLU A 135 -7.22 -11.60 -5.34
N GLN A 136 -6.98 -10.48 -6.00
CA GLN A 136 -5.86 -10.32 -6.91
C GLN A 136 -5.33 -8.89 -6.87
N PHE A 137 -4.02 -8.76 -6.99
CA PHE A 137 -3.33 -7.49 -7.13
C PHE A 137 -2.45 -7.57 -8.38
N SER A 138 -2.55 -6.59 -9.27
CA SER A 138 -1.77 -6.56 -10.50
C SER A 138 -1.28 -5.16 -10.82
N GLN A 139 -0.06 -5.07 -11.35
CA GLN A 139 0.50 -3.83 -11.86
C GLN A 139 0.70 -3.94 -13.36
N ARG A 140 0.29 -2.91 -14.10
CA ARG A 140 0.50 -2.80 -15.53
C ARG A 140 1.41 -1.62 -15.81
N SER A 141 2.50 -1.89 -16.53
CA SER A 141 3.28 -0.83 -17.14
C SER A 141 2.63 -0.39 -18.45
N HIS A 142 2.49 0.91 -18.62
CA HIS A 142 2.06 1.60 -19.84
C HIS A 142 3.22 2.39 -20.41
N LEU A 143 3.11 2.75 -21.69
CA LEU A 143 4.08 3.63 -22.36
C LEU A 143 5.54 3.16 -22.23
N GLY A 144 5.78 1.84 -22.31
CA GLY A 144 7.12 1.27 -22.29
C GLY A 144 7.88 1.43 -20.97
N GLY A 145 7.19 1.51 -19.82
CA GLY A 145 7.84 1.69 -18.52
C GLY A 145 7.49 3.02 -17.84
N LEU A 146 7.01 4.01 -18.62
CA LEU A 146 6.89 5.40 -18.17
C LEU A 146 5.66 5.67 -17.28
N ALA A 147 4.67 4.79 -17.30
CA ALA A 147 3.53 4.88 -16.41
C ALA A 147 3.20 3.50 -15.83
N GLN A 148 2.76 3.46 -14.58
CA GLN A 148 2.30 2.24 -13.93
C GLN A 148 0.86 2.45 -13.47
N SER A 149 0.00 1.47 -13.69
CA SER A 149 -1.35 1.44 -13.13
C SER A 149 -1.53 0.18 -12.31
N THR A 150 -2.05 0.34 -11.10
CA THR A 150 -2.41 -0.78 -10.24
C THR A 150 -3.89 -1.10 -10.40
N THR A 151 -4.21 -2.39 -10.52
CA THR A 151 -5.57 -2.90 -10.45
C THR A 151 -5.68 -3.91 -9.31
N ILE A 152 -6.73 -3.74 -8.49
CA ILE A 152 -7.04 -4.62 -7.37
C ILE A 152 -8.39 -5.28 -7.65
N ALA A 153 -8.42 -6.61 -7.76
CA ALA A 153 -9.66 -7.36 -7.72
C ALA A 153 -9.98 -7.71 -6.26
N ALA A 154 -11.20 -7.43 -5.82
CA ALA A 154 -11.60 -7.64 -4.44
C ALA A 154 -13.03 -8.16 -4.31
N THR A 155 -13.29 -8.91 -3.25
CA THR A 155 -14.64 -9.24 -2.77
C THR A 155 -15.03 -8.26 -1.68
N VAL A 156 -16.14 -7.55 -1.87
CA VAL A 156 -16.65 -6.55 -0.92
C VAL A 156 -17.87 -7.10 -0.20
N THR A 157 -17.89 -6.96 1.13
CA THR A 157 -18.99 -7.36 2.00
C THR A 157 -19.51 -6.14 2.75
N VAL A 158 -20.71 -5.69 2.38
CA VAL A 158 -21.46 -4.64 3.08
C VAL A 158 -22.39 -5.32 4.10
N PRO A 159 -22.47 -4.84 5.35
CA PRO A 159 -23.36 -5.45 6.34
C PRO A 159 -24.82 -5.48 5.89
N GLY A 160 -25.40 -6.68 5.79
CA GLY A 160 -26.80 -6.89 5.38
C GLY A 160 -27.01 -7.20 3.90
N ASP A 161 -25.96 -7.10 3.08
CA ASP A 161 -26.01 -7.40 1.64
C ASP A 161 -25.21 -8.66 1.29
N GLU A 162 -25.47 -9.22 0.11
CA GLU A 162 -24.67 -10.31 -0.44
C GLU A 162 -23.28 -9.79 -0.89
N PRO A 163 -22.18 -10.52 -0.62
CA PRO A 163 -20.86 -10.13 -1.10
C PRO A 163 -20.81 -10.04 -2.62
N TYR A 164 -20.06 -9.06 -3.15
CA TYR A 164 -19.89 -8.87 -4.58
C TYR A 164 -18.43 -8.63 -4.96
N SER A 165 -18.06 -9.03 -6.18
CA SER A 165 -16.71 -8.83 -6.71
C SER A 165 -16.60 -7.49 -7.44
N ILE A 166 -15.43 -6.86 -7.34
CA ILE A 166 -15.13 -5.58 -7.99
C ILE A 166 -13.67 -5.54 -8.48
N GLU A 167 -13.43 -4.80 -9.56
CA GLU A 167 -12.09 -4.39 -9.99
C GLU A 167 -11.88 -2.89 -9.75
N LEU A 168 -10.89 -2.56 -8.93
CA LEU A 168 -10.47 -1.20 -8.62
C LEU A 168 -9.25 -0.85 -9.47
N GLY A 169 -9.46 -0.11 -10.55
CA GLY A 169 -8.38 0.40 -11.40
C GLY A 169 -7.72 1.67 -10.85
N GLY A 170 -6.48 1.92 -11.25
CA GLY A 170 -5.76 3.16 -10.96
C GLY A 170 -5.46 3.37 -9.47
N GLN A 171 -5.33 2.29 -8.71
CA GLN A 171 -5.11 2.38 -7.27
C GLN A 171 -3.68 2.81 -6.95
N VAL A 172 -3.52 3.59 -5.88
CA VAL A 172 -2.21 3.94 -5.33
C VAL A 172 -2.15 3.34 -3.94
N VAL A 173 -1.19 2.45 -3.70
CA VAL A 173 -0.92 1.90 -2.38
C VAL A 173 0.03 2.86 -1.68
N PRO A 174 -0.31 3.42 -0.51
CA PRO A 174 0.59 4.29 0.23
C PRO A 174 1.86 3.56 0.67
N ASP A 175 2.99 4.26 0.70
CA ASP A 175 4.32 3.70 1.04
C ASP A 175 4.33 2.91 2.36
N TYR A 176 3.55 3.35 3.35
CA TYR A 176 3.45 2.72 4.67
C TYR A 176 2.67 1.39 4.68
N ALA A 177 2.00 1.04 3.57
CA ALA A 177 1.10 -0.09 3.44
C ALA A 177 1.44 -1.04 2.27
N THR A 178 2.59 -0.85 1.62
CA THR A 178 3.01 -1.65 0.45
C THR A 178 3.16 -3.14 0.73
N HIS A 179 3.39 -3.55 1.97
CA HIS A 179 3.41 -4.97 2.38
C HIS A 179 2.02 -5.62 2.46
N LEU A 180 0.95 -4.83 2.41
CA LEU A 180 -0.44 -5.29 2.46
C LEU A 180 -1.06 -5.47 1.07
N ALA A 181 -0.33 -5.13 0.02
CA ALA A 181 -0.81 -5.15 -1.37
C ALA A 181 -0.80 -6.56 -1.99
N GLN A 182 -1.37 -7.55 -1.30
CA GLN A 182 -1.36 -8.96 -1.72
C GLN A 182 -2.72 -9.64 -1.56
N ALA A 183 -2.92 -10.70 -2.34
CA ALA A 183 -4.11 -11.56 -2.26
C ALA A 183 -4.28 -12.14 -0.85
N GLY A 184 -5.54 -12.29 -0.43
CA GLY A 184 -5.93 -12.71 0.91
C GLY A 184 -5.93 -11.60 1.96
N THR A 185 -5.41 -10.41 1.65
CA THR A 185 -5.44 -9.29 2.60
C THR A 185 -6.86 -8.79 2.79
N GLU A 186 -7.29 -8.69 4.04
CA GLU A 186 -8.58 -8.10 4.41
C GLU A 186 -8.40 -6.68 4.94
N LEU A 187 -9.17 -5.74 4.40
CA LEU A 187 -9.14 -4.33 4.76
C LEU A 187 -10.53 -3.83 5.11
N ARG A 188 -10.59 -2.86 6.02
CA ARG A 188 -11.75 -1.99 6.11
C ARG A 188 -11.84 -1.19 4.80
N CYS A 189 -13.05 -0.96 4.32
CA CYS A 189 -13.29 -0.11 3.16
C CYS A 189 -14.59 0.68 3.31
N PHE A 190 -14.79 1.63 2.41
CA PHE A 190 -15.97 2.48 2.35
C PHE A 190 -16.55 2.47 0.94
N VAL A 191 -17.85 2.20 0.85
CA VAL A 191 -18.59 2.10 -0.42
C VAL A 191 -19.49 3.33 -0.61
N ASP A 192 -19.52 3.93 -1.79
CA ASP A 192 -20.48 4.99 -2.11
C ASP A 192 -21.89 4.40 -2.21
N ALA A 193 -22.82 4.88 -1.38
CA ALA A 193 -24.20 4.40 -1.32
C ALA A 193 -24.96 4.52 -2.65
N LYS A 194 -24.55 5.43 -3.55
CA LYS A 194 -25.17 5.62 -4.87
C LYS A 194 -24.46 4.83 -5.97
N ARG A 195 -23.27 4.32 -5.69
CA ARG A 195 -22.32 3.76 -6.66
C ARG A 195 -21.48 2.68 -6.00
N LEU A 196 -22.01 1.46 -5.97
CA LEU A 196 -21.32 0.31 -5.37
C LEU A 196 -19.98 -0.02 -6.06
N ASP A 197 -19.77 0.48 -7.28
CA ASP A 197 -18.49 0.42 -8.01
C ASP A 197 -17.42 1.38 -7.46
N ARG A 198 -17.76 2.26 -6.51
CA ARG A 198 -16.84 3.20 -5.89
C ARG A 198 -16.52 2.77 -4.48
N VAL A 199 -15.40 2.06 -4.36
CA VAL A 199 -14.87 1.56 -3.10
C VAL A 199 -13.55 2.25 -2.79
N THR A 200 -13.40 2.70 -1.55
CA THR A 200 -12.14 3.26 -1.03
C THR A 200 -11.60 2.32 0.04
N LEU A 201 -10.42 1.75 -0.17
CA LEU A 201 -9.74 0.89 0.80
C LEU A 201 -9.07 1.75 1.88
N ASP A 202 -9.23 1.38 3.15
CA ASP A 202 -8.60 2.09 4.27
C ASP A 202 -7.25 1.46 4.62
N TRP A 203 -6.23 1.82 3.85
CA TRP A 203 -4.85 1.35 4.04
C TRP A 203 -4.28 1.74 5.40
N ALA A 204 -4.64 2.92 5.93
CA ALA A 204 -4.16 3.40 7.21
C ALA A 204 -4.66 2.51 8.36
N ASP A 205 -5.95 2.16 8.38
CA ASP A 205 -6.51 1.22 9.36
C ASP A 205 -5.84 -0.15 9.28
N ALA A 206 -5.62 -0.66 8.06
CA ALA A 206 -4.96 -1.95 7.87
C ALA A 206 -3.48 -1.93 8.32
N ALA A 207 -2.73 -0.87 8.01
CA ALA A 207 -1.33 -0.72 8.41
C ALA A 207 -1.15 -0.42 9.90
N GLU A 208 -2.14 0.18 10.58
CA GLU A 208 -2.13 0.29 12.04
C GLU A 208 -2.33 -1.08 12.70
N ARG A 209 -3.24 -1.91 12.17
CA ARG A 209 -3.50 -3.27 12.68
C ARG A 209 -2.39 -4.26 12.36
N ASN A 210 -1.78 -4.14 11.19
CA ASN A 210 -0.65 -4.96 10.75
C ASN A 210 0.47 -4.07 10.19
N PRO A 211 1.36 -3.55 11.05
CA PRO A 211 2.39 -2.62 10.63
C PRO A 211 3.50 -3.21 9.78
N GLY A 212 3.70 -4.53 9.71
CA GLY A 212 4.68 -5.13 8.78
C GLY A 212 6.13 -4.67 8.94
N VAL A 213 6.59 -4.35 10.16
CA VAL A 213 7.98 -3.95 10.42
C VAL A 213 8.94 -5.06 9.95
N GLY A 214 9.88 -4.72 9.06
CA GLY A 214 10.84 -5.67 8.48
C GLY A 214 10.28 -6.54 7.33
N VAL A 215 8.99 -6.38 6.98
CA VAL A 215 8.39 -7.07 5.85
C VAL A 215 8.64 -6.26 4.58
N ALA A 216 9.12 -6.92 3.53
CA ALA A 216 9.33 -6.30 2.25
C ALA A 216 8.00 -5.79 1.63
N PRO A 217 8.04 -4.71 0.83
CA PRO A 217 6.93 -4.37 -0.04
C PRO A 217 6.65 -5.56 -0.97
N VAL A 218 5.39 -5.72 -1.36
CA VAL A 218 5.02 -6.78 -2.30
C VAL A 218 5.71 -6.52 -3.64
N GLU A 219 6.48 -7.48 -4.13
CA GLU A 219 7.03 -7.44 -5.49
C GLU A 219 5.91 -7.67 -6.50
N TYR A 220 5.81 -6.78 -7.50
CA TYR A 220 4.71 -6.81 -8.45
C TYR A 220 4.96 -7.84 -9.55
N ALA A 221 4.14 -8.89 -9.61
CA ALA A 221 4.14 -9.78 -10.77
C ALA A 221 3.52 -9.07 -11.99
N PRO A 222 4.17 -9.10 -13.18
CA PRO A 222 3.56 -8.60 -14.40
C PRO A 222 2.35 -9.47 -14.79
N ARG A 223 1.20 -8.84 -15.10
CA ARG A 223 -0.08 -9.50 -15.46
C ARG A 223 0.02 -10.62 -16.52
N ARG A 224 1.06 -10.61 -17.38
CA ARG A 224 1.26 -11.66 -18.39
C ARG A 224 1.42 -13.07 -17.78
N GLU A 225 1.95 -13.19 -16.57
CA GLU A 225 2.07 -14.49 -15.91
C GLU A 225 0.77 -14.94 -15.23
N ALA A 226 -0.07 -14.01 -14.76
CA ALA A 226 -1.37 -14.34 -14.16
C ALA A 226 -2.42 -14.75 -15.21
N GLU A 227 -2.41 -14.13 -16.40
CA GLU A 227 -3.25 -14.58 -17.53
C GLU A 227 -2.73 -15.88 -18.14
N GLN A 228 -1.41 -16.12 -18.16
CA GLN A 228 -0.86 -17.43 -18.55
C GLN A 228 -1.19 -18.51 -17.52
N ALA A 229 -1.04 -18.27 -16.21
CA ALA A 229 -1.37 -19.26 -15.19
C ALA A 229 -2.85 -19.66 -15.16
N MET A 230 -3.77 -18.76 -15.53
CA MET A 230 -5.19 -19.09 -15.69
C MET A 230 -5.53 -19.68 -17.08
N ALA A 231 -4.68 -19.48 -18.09
CA ALA A 231 -4.86 -20.05 -19.44
C ALA A 231 -4.13 -21.40 -19.63
N THR A 232 -3.08 -21.67 -18.87
CA THR A 232 -2.27 -22.89 -18.90
C THR A 232 -2.63 -23.77 -17.72
N GLY A 233 -3.91 -24.13 -17.57
CA GLY A 233 -4.38 -25.05 -16.53
C GLY A 233 -3.36 -26.15 -16.27
N ALA A 234 -2.56 -25.98 -15.22
CA ALA A 234 -1.57 -26.94 -14.78
C ALA A 234 -2.33 -27.93 -13.91
N LEU A 235 -3.13 -28.75 -14.59
CA LEU A 235 -3.37 -30.10 -14.15
C LEU A 235 -2.18 -30.88 -14.71
N ASP A 236 -1.25 -31.22 -13.83
CA ASP A 236 -0.32 -32.32 -14.06
C ASP A 236 -1.19 -33.58 -14.22
N ASP A 237 -1.50 -33.92 -15.47
CA ASP A 237 -1.95 -35.25 -15.85
C ASP A 237 -0.69 -36.13 -15.94
N GLU A 238 -0.29 -36.73 -14.81
CA GLU A 238 0.12 -38.14 -14.80
C GLU A 238 -0.35 -38.79 -13.49
N ASP A 239 -1.24 -39.77 -13.69
CA ASP A 239 -1.84 -40.71 -12.74
C ASP A 239 -2.91 -40.16 -11.76
N ILE A 240 -4.19 -40.36 -12.12
CA ILE A 240 -5.03 -41.40 -11.48
C ILE A 240 -6.46 -41.49 -12.12
N TRP A 241 -6.76 -42.71 -12.63
CA TRP A 241 -8.02 -43.34 -13.11
C TRP A 241 -8.67 -42.90 -14.44
N VAL A 242 -8.49 -43.78 -15.43
CA VAL A 242 -9.38 -44.01 -16.58
C VAL A 242 -10.82 -44.14 -16.08
N VAL A 243 -11.69 -43.24 -16.55
CA VAL A 243 -13.13 -43.46 -16.60
C VAL A 243 -13.49 -43.54 -18.08
N ASP A 244 -14.18 -44.61 -18.46
CA ASP A 244 -14.51 -45.00 -19.83
C ASP A 244 -14.92 -43.82 -20.73
N ALA A 245 -14.46 -43.89 -21.98
CA ALA A 245 -14.85 -42.97 -23.04
C ALA A 245 -16.38 -42.85 -23.12
N PRO A 246 -16.94 -41.63 -23.30
CA PRO A 246 -18.35 -41.51 -23.65
C PRO A 246 -18.57 -42.25 -24.98
N PRO A 247 -19.65 -43.06 -25.11
CA PRO A 247 -19.93 -43.77 -26.34
C PRO A 247 -20.11 -42.77 -27.48
N ASP A 248 -19.57 -43.13 -28.66
CA ASP A 248 -19.72 -42.39 -29.91
C ASP A 248 -21.18 -41.96 -30.07
N PHE A 249 -21.41 -40.64 -29.96
CA PHE A 249 -22.71 -40.05 -30.19
C PHE A 249 -22.94 -40.03 -31.70
N GLU A 250 -23.57 -41.07 -32.23
CA GLU A 250 -24.15 -41.03 -33.57
C GLU A 250 -25.23 -39.94 -33.59
N PRO A 251 -25.15 -38.96 -34.51
CA PRO A 251 -26.22 -37.99 -34.66
C PRO A 251 -27.52 -38.70 -35.04
N PRO A 252 -28.67 -38.30 -34.47
CA PRO A 252 -29.94 -38.92 -34.80
C PRO A 252 -30.23 -38.77 -36.29
N PRO A 253 -30.91 -39.76 -36.92
CA PRO A 253 -31.25 -39.68 -38.33
C PRO A 253 -32.11 -38.43 -38.61
N PRO A 254 -31.98 -37.84 -39.80
CA PRO A 254 -32.76 -36.67 -40.17
C PRO A 254 -34.26 -36.96 -40.06
N ILE A 255 -34.98 -36.08 -39.38
CA ILE A 255 -36.44 -36.10 -39.34
C ILE A 255 -36.93 -35.72 -40.73
N GLU A 256 -37.61 -36.65 -41.40
CA GLU A 256 -38.27 -36.35 -42.68
C GLU A 256 -39.27 -35.20 -42.51
N GLY A 257 -39.09 -34.12 -43.29
CA GLY A 257 -40.09 -33.06 -43.46
C GLY A 257 -39.71 -31.65 -43.02
N VAL A 258 -38.49 -31.37 -42.56
CA VAL A 258 -38.09 -30.00 -42.18
C VAL A 258 -37.08 -29.42 -43.16
N SER A 259 -37.57 -28.65 -44.14
CA SER A 259 -36.75 -27.81 -45.00
C SER A 259 -36.55 -26.43 -44.34
N TRP A 260 -35.32 -26.11 -43.94
CA TRP A 260 -34.93 -24.72 -43.71
C TRP A 260 -34.43 -24.17 -45.05
N GLN A 261 -35.31 -23.44 -45.74
CA GLN A 261 -34.90 -22.62 -46.88
C GLN A 261 -34.04 -21.46 -46.37
N THR A 262 -32.87 -21.32 -46.99
CA THR A 262 -31.83 -20.29 -46.82
C THR A 262 -32.34 -18.86 -46.97
#